data_AF-E4MU49-F1
#
_entry.id   AF-E4MU49-F1
#
_cell.length_a   1.000
_cell.length_b   1.000
_cell.length_c   1.000
_cell.angle_alpha   90.00
_cell.angle_beta   90.00
_cell.angle_gamma   90.00
#
_symmetry.space_group_name_H-M   'P 1'
#
loop_
_entity.id
_entity.type
_entity.pdbx_description
1 polymer ?
#
loop_
_entity_poly.entity_id
_entity_poly.type
_entity_poly.pdbx_seq_one_letter_code
_entity_poly.pdbx_strand_id
1 'polypeptide(L)'
;MKKIYFIAMFTLLLVDCNRKETLSDKSVLKTKVTAQTELDTYIYNNFQKPYNIIVTYNWKDSDFEFNKFLYPPTESKIKPMLEVVKKVWIDSYSEIAGANFIKEVAPRQISLVGGYNVNENGTITLGFADSGMKITLFNVDQLDLTNHADTRRYFSYHSARVLPYHQPEKTLFYRVWQNNP
;
A
#
# COMPACT_ATOMS: atom_id res chain seq x y z
N MET A 1 -37.48 66.63 -2.07
CA MET A 1 -37.15 66.09 -0.73
C MET A 1 -37.38 64.57 -0.56
N LYS A 2 -38.29 63.93 -1.32
CA LYS A 2 -38.54 62.47 -1.24
C LYS A 2 -37.38 61.55 -1.69
N LYS A 3 -36.52 62.01 -2.61
CA LYS A 3 -35.40 61.20 -3.17
C LYS A 3 -34.19 61.07 -2.24
N ILE A 4 -34.05 61.96 -1.26
CA ILE A 4 -32.92 61.95 -0.30
C ILE A 4 -33.12 60.86 0.76
N TYR A 5 -34.37 60.57 1.15
CA TYR A 5 -34.70 59.49 2.09
C TYR A 5 -34.34 58.10 1.55
N PHE A 6 -34.44 57.89 0.23
CA PHE A 6 -34.07 56.61 -0.39
C PHE A 6 -32.55 56.35 -0.37
N ILE A 7 -31.73 57.40 -0.42
CA ILE A 7 -30.26 57.27 -0.40
C ILE A 7 -29.76 56.96 1.02
N ALA A 8 -30.38 57.53 2.05
CA ALA A 8 -30.03 57.26 3.45
C ALA A 8 -30.39 55.84 3.91
N MET A 9 -31.42 55.21 3.31
CA MET A 9 -31.83 53.85 3.64
C MET A 9 -30.92 52.79 2.97
N PHE A 10 -30.29 53.11 1.84
CA PHE A 10 -29.40 52.20 1.13
C PHE A 10 -28.02 52.06 1.80
N THR A 11 -27.55 53.09 2.52
CA THR A 11 -26.25 53.07 3.20
C THR A 11 -26.22 52.20 4.47
N LEU A 12 -27.37 51.79 5.00
CA LEU A 12 -27.48 50.91 6.17
C LEU A 12 -27.33 49.41 5.86
N LEU A 13 -27.27 49.02 4.58
CA LEU A 13 -27.16 47.62 4.14
C LEU A 13 -25.70 47.16 3.91
N LEU A 14 -24.71 48.05 4.04
CA LEU A 14 -23.29 47.73 3.80
C LEU A 14 -22.48 47.44 5.06
N VAL A 15 -23.14 47.32 6.22
CA VAL A 15 -22.49 46.84 7.45
C VAL A 15 -22.52 45.31 7.45
N ASP A 16 -21.75 44.71 6.54
CA ASP A 16 -21.52 43.28 6.55
C ASP A 16 -20.68 42.93 7.79
N CYS A 17 -21.05 41.85 8.44
CA CYS A 17 -20.50 41.45 9.72
C CYS A 17 -19.12 40.82 9.44
N ASN A 18 -18.04 41.61 9.58
CA ASN A 18 -16.66 41.12 9.61
C ASN A 18 -16.40 40.30 10.90
N ARG A 19 -17.20 39.26 11.15
CA ARG A 19 -16.85 38.23 12.12
C ARG A 19 -15.69 37.47 11.51
N LYS A 20 -14.49 37.81 11.97
CA LYS A 20 -13.33 36.95 11.80
C LYS A 20 -13.67 35.65 12.52
N GLU A 21 -14.18 34.68 11.78
CA GLU A 21 -14.28 33.30 12.22
C GLU A 21 -12.86 32.90 12.65
N THR A 22 -12.66 32.77 13.95
CA THR A 22 -11.39 32.30 14.51
C THR A 22 -11.37 30.81 14.22
N LEU A 23 -10.55 30.42 13.24
CA LEU A 23 -10.29 29.01 12.96
C LEU A 23 -9.88 28.36 14.28
N SER A 24 -10.57 27.29 14.67
CA SER A 24 -10.23 26.57 15.88
C SER A 24 -8.80 26.05 15.78
N ASP A 25 -7.97 26.30 16.79
CA ASP A 25 -6.61 25.73 16.90
C ASP A 25 -6.63 24.19 16.93
N LYS A 26 -7.82 23.59 17.10
CA LYS A 26 -8.03 22.15 17.04
C LYS A 26 -8.31 21.73 15.60
N SER A 27 -7.31 21.11 14.98
CA SER A 27 -7.49 20.40 13.72
C SER A 27 -8.63 19.38 13.83
N VAL A 28 -9.58 19.43 12.89
CA VAL A 28 -10.64 18.43 12.74
C VAL A 28 -10.06 17.09 12.26
N LEU A 29 -8.86 17.13 11.67
CA LEU A 29 -8.06 15.95 11.37
C LEU A 29 -7.43 15.47 12.67
N LYS A 30 -8.12 14.56 13.37
CA LYS A 30 -7.48 13.80 14.45
C LYS A 30 -6.35 12.98 13.85
N THR A 31 -5.12 13.17 14.30
CA THR A 31 -4.04 12.23 14.04
C THR A 31 -4.51 10.88 14.55
N LYS A 32 -4.74 9.93 13.65
CA LYS A 32 -5.09 8.56 14.03
C LYS A 32 -3.87 7.99 14.75
N VAL A 33 -3.85 8.06 16.08
CA VAL A 33 -2.88 7.37 16.91
C VAL A 33 -3.22 5.89 16.78
N THR A 34 -2.65 5.25 15.76
CA THR A 34 -2.70 3.80 15.65
C THR A 34 -1.81 3.29 16.79
N ALA A 35 -2.37 2.48 17.69
CA ALA A 35 -1.57 1.84 18.72
C ALA A 35 -0.43 1.09 18.02
N GLN A 36 0.83 1.36 18.38
CA GLN A 36 1.96 0.63 17.79
C GLN A 36 1.89 -0.81 18.26
N THR A 37 1.36 -1.68 17.41
CA THR A 37 1.38 -3.13 17.65
C THR A 37 2.80 -3.67 17.41
N GLU A 38 3.05 -4.91 17.83
CA GLU A 38 4.29 -5.61 17.48
C GLU A 38 4.45 -5.74 15.96
N LEU A 39 3.33 -5.91 15.24
CA LEU A 39 3.29 -5.95 13.79
C LEU A 39 3.68 -4.60 13.17
N ASP A 40 3.14 -3.49 13.66
CA ASP A 40 3.49 -2.14 13.18
C ASP A 40 4.98 -1.84 13.40
N THR A 41 5.50 -2.23 14.57
CA THR A 41 6.91 -2.10 14.91
C THR A 41 7.78 -2.94 13.97
N TYR A 42 7.36 -4.17 13.66
CA TYR A 42 8.04 -5.04 12.71
C TYR A 42 8.07 -4.42 11.30
N ILE A 43 6.92 -3.95 10.80
CA ILE A 43 6.79 -3.30 9.49
C ILE A 43 7.70 -2.07 9.41
N TYR A 44 7.64 -1.20 10.42
CA TYR A 44 8.43 0.02 10.44
C TYR A 44 9.93 -0.27 10.37
N ASN A 45 10.41 -1.20 11.18
CA ASN A 45 11.84 -1.51 11.28
C ASN A 45 12.39 -2.28 10.07
N ASN A 46 11.58 -3.13 9.43
CA ASN A 46 12.05 -4.02 8.36
C ASN A 46 11.75 -3.52 6.94
N PHE A 47 10.76 -2.64 6.78
CA PHE A 47 10.32 -2.16 5.47
C PHE A 47 10.42 -0.63 5.35
N GLN A 48 9.75 0.09 6.25
CA GLN A 48 9.61 1.55 6.09
C GLN A 48 10.93 2.28 6.36
N LYS A 49 11.56 2.05 7.50
CA LYS A 49 12.81 2.72 7.90
C LYS A 49 13.99 2.41 6.96
N PRO A 50 14.26 1.15 6.57
CA PRO A 50 15.42 0.85 5.71
C PRO A 50 15.20 1.15 4.22
N TYR A 51 13.98 1.00 3.71
CA TYR A 51 13.72 1.00 2.26
C TYR A 51 12.64 2.00 1.81
N ASN A 52 11.99 2.72 2.74
CA ASN A 52 10.86 3.59 2.46
C ASN A 52 9.70 2.87 1.75
N ILE A 53 9.42 1.64 2.21
CA ILE A 53 8.31 0.81 1.74
C ILE A 53 7.18 0.89 2.76
N ILE A 54 6.01 1.35 2.33
CA ILE A 54 4.80 1.38 3.16
C ILE A 54 4.06 0.06 2.98
N VAL A 55 3.78 -0.64 4.08
CA VAL A 55 2.93 -1.84 4.04
C VAL A 55 1.52 -1.48 4.48
N THR A 56 0.54 -1.76 3.63
CA THR A 56 -0.88 -1.54 3.90
C THR A 56 -1.63 -2.86 3.88
N TYR A 57 -2.34 -3.18 4.96
CA TYR A 57 -3.23 -4.35 5.04
C TYR A 57 -4.68 -3.97 5.35
N ASN A 58 -4.93 -2.69 5.60
CA ASN A 58 -6.30 -2.17 5.66
C ASN A 58 -6.84 -2.08 4.23
N TRP A 59 -7.62 -3.08 3.85
CA TRP A 59 -8.28 -3.10 2.55
C TRP A 59 -9.12 -1.84 2.34
N LYS A 60 -9.03 -1.26 1.14
CA LYS A 60 -9.84 -0.12 0.69
C LYS A 60 -10.61 -0.53 -0.56
N ASP A 61 -11.93 -0.43 -0.49
CA ASP A 61 -12.85 -0.81 -1.57
C ASP A 61 -12.57 -0.07 -2.88
N SER A 62 -12.16 1.20 -2.78
CA SER A 62 -11.82 2.06 -3.92
C SER A 62 -10.71 1.53 -4.83
N ASP A 63 -9.91 0.57 -4.37
CA ASP A 63 -8.75 0.08 -5.10
C ASP A 63 -9.11 -1.08 -6.06
N PHE A 64 -10.35 -1.58 -6.06
CA PHE A 64 -10.72 -2.80 -6.79
C PHE A 64 -12.12 -2.74 -7.44
N GLU A 65 -12.37 -3.68 -8.35
CA GLU A 65 -13.66 -3.85 -9.03
C GLU A 65 -14.77 -4.30 -8.05
N PHE A 66 -15.99 -3.79 -8.24
CA PHE A 66 -17.14 -4.02 -7.34
C PHE A 66 -17.60 -5.48 -7.20
N ASN A 67 -17.08 -6.42 -8.00
CA ASN A 67 -17.49 -7.84 -8.01
C ASN A 67 -16.49 -8.77 -7.32
N LYS A 68 -15.56 -8.24 -6.51
CA LYS A 68 -14.51 -9.03 -5.86
C LYS A 68 -14.81 -9.23 -4.37
N PHE A 69 -14.66 -10.47 -3.90
CA PHE A 69 -14.79 -10.82 -2.48
C PHE A 69 -13.44 -10.63 -1.75
N LEU A 70 -13.01 -9.37 -1.63
CA LEU A 70 -11.75 -9.00 -1.00
C LEU A 70 -12.00 -8.49 0.42
N TYR A 71 -11.03 -8.74 1.29
CA TYR A 71 -11.08 -8.36 2.70
C TYR A 71 -9.66 -8.21 3.26
N PRO A 72 -9.48 -7.47 4.37
CA PRO A 72 -8.19 -7.37 5.06
C PRO A 72 -7.69 -8.78 5.47
N PRO A 73 -6.40 -9.08 5.32
CA PRO A 73 -5.85 -10.36 5.79
C PRO A 73 -5.95 -10.51 7.30
N THR A 74 -6.00 -11.76 7.77
CA THR A 74 -5.94 -12.12 9.18
C THR A 74 -4.59 -11.66 9.77
N GLU A 75 -4.61 -10.91 10.87
CA GLU A 75 -3.42 -10.24 11.43
C GLU A 75 -2.26 -11.22 11.71
N SER A 76 -2.56 -12.41 12.21
CA SER A 76 -1.56 -13.46 12.49
C SER A 76 -0.84 -13.98 11.25
N LYS A 77 -1.40 -13.77 10.04
CA LYS A 77 -0.80 -14.18 8.76
C LYS A 77 0.03 -13.08 8.11
N ILE A 78 -0.13 -11.83 8.56
CA ILE A 78 0.56 -10.68 7.97
C ILE A 78 2.08 -10.76 8.19
N LYS A 79 2.51 -10.90 9.45
CA LYS A 79 3.95 -10.94 9.78
C LYS A 79 4.67 -12.11 9.08
N PRO A 80 4.18 -13.36 9.13
CA PRO A 80 4.80 -14.46 8.40
C PRO A 80 4.88 -14.21 6.89
N MET A 81 3.83 -13.65 6.28
CA MET A 81 3.85 -13.30 4.86
C MET A 81 4.96 -12.28 4.54
N LEU A 82 5.07 -11.24 5.37
CA LEU A 82 6.11 -10.20 5.21
C LEU A 82 7.52 -10.75 5.44
N GLU A 83 7.71 -11.68 6.39
CA GLU A 83 8.99 -12.35 6.59
C GLU A 83 9.43 -13.10 5.32
N VAL A 84 8.49 -13.77 4.64
CA VAL A 84 8.80 -14.45 3.37
C VAL A 84 9.07 -13.45 2.25
N VAL A 85 8.27 -12.38 2.12
CA VAL A 85 8.54 -11.30 1.15
C VAL A 85 9.94 -10.73 1.36
N LYS A 86 10.30 -10.41 2.59
CA LYS A 86 11.63 -9.87 2.93
C LYS A 86 12.72 -10.87 2.54
N LYS A 87 12.58 -12.15 2.87
CA LYS A 87 13.58 -13.18 2.58
C LYS A 87 13.75 -13.44 1.08
N VAL A 88 12.64 -13.67 0.38
CA VAL A 88 12.63 -14.09 -1.04
C VAL A 88 12.98 -12.94 -1.98
N TRP A 89 12.64 -11.70 -1.62
CA TRP A 89 12.88 -10.54 -2.47
C TRP A 89 13.94 -9.61 -1.90
N ILE A 90 13.71 -8.94 -0.77
CA ILE A 90 14.64 -7.91 -0.26
C ILE A 90 16.03 -8.50 0.03
N ASP A 91 16.10 -9.58 0.80
CA ASP A 91 17.37 -10.16 1.26
C ASP A 91 18.13 -10.79 0.10
N SER A 92 17.42 -11.56 -0.74
CA SER A 92 18.01 -12.23 -1.90
C SER A 92 18.61 -11.25 -2.92
N TYR A 93 17.98 -10.10 -3.16
CA TYR A 93 18.52 -9.08 -4.05
C TYR A 93 19.60 -8.23 -3.37
N SER A 94 19.46 -7.96 -2.07
CA SER A 94 20.50 -7.27 -1.30
C SER A 94 21.82 -8.04 -1.27
N GLU A 95 21.76 -9.38 -1.24
CA GLU A 95 22.94 -10.25 -1.29
C GLU A 95 23.70 -10.12 -2.61
N ILE A 96 23.00 -10.00 -3.74
CA ILE A 96 23.61 -10.00 -5.07
C ILE A 96 23.97 -8.60 -5.57
N ALA A 97 23.11 -7.61 -5.31
CA ALA A 97 23.25 -6.24 -5.82
C ALA A 97 23.64 -5.21 -4.75
N GLY A 98 23.70 -5.61 -3.47
CA GLY A 98 23.99 -4.73 -2.35
C GLY A 98 22.76 -3.99 -1.81
N ALA A 99 22.87 -3.50 -0.57
CA ALA A 99 21.74 -2.92 0.18
C ALA A 99 21.16 -1.62 -0.42
N ASN A 100 21.94 -0.89 -1.23
CA ASN A 100 21.45 0.34 -1.88
C ASN A 100 20.54 0.06 -3.07
N PHE A 101 20.72 -1.08 -3.75
CA PHE A 101 19.91 -1.45 -4.92
C PHE A 101 18.41 -1.51 -4.56
N ILE A 102 18.06 -2.15 -3.45
CA ILE A 102 16.66 -2.24 -3.00
C ILE A 102 16.03 -0.85 -2.81
N LYS A 103 16.77 0.14 -2.30
CA LYS A 103 16.22 1.49 -2.07
C LYS A 103 15.86 2.20 -3.38
N GLU A 104 16.52 1.84 -4.47
CA GLU A 104 16.32 2.42 -5.81
C GLU A 104 15.17 1.75 -6.55
N VAL A 105 15.04 0.42 -6.44
CA VAL A 105 14.07 -0.36 -7.24
C VAL A 105 12.81 -0.75 -6.48
N ALA A 106 12.81 -0.73 -5.15
CA ALA A 106 11.65 -1.14 -4.37
C ALA A 106 10.42 -0.27 -4.65
N PRO A 107 9.21 -0.87 -4.69
CA PRO A 107 7.98 -0.11 -4.70
C PRO A 107 7.85 0.72 -3.43
N ARG A 108 7.12 1.84 -3.53
CA ARG A 108 6.81 2.68 -2.37
C ARG A 108 5.72 2.06 -1.50
N GLN A 109 4.95 1.12 -2.03
CA GLN A 109 3.87 0.48 -1.30
C GLN A 109 3.74 -1.02 -1.57
N ILE A 110 3.50 -1.80 -0.52
CA ILE A 110 3.02 -3.18 -0.59
C ILE A 110 1.64 -3.23 0.05
N SER A 111 0.64 -3.70 -0.71
CA SER A 111 -0.73 -3.91 -0.25
C SER A 111 -1.00 -5.39 -0.06
N LEU A 112 -1.50 -5.78 1.12
CA LEU A 112 -1.84 -7.16 1.45
C LEU A 112 -3.35 -7.33 1.51
N VAL A 113 -3.85 -8.37 0.85
CA VAL A 113 -5.28 -8.67 0.75
C VAL A 113 -5.52 -10.15 1.05
N GLY A 114 -6.48 -10.44 1.93
CA GLY A 114 -6.77 -11.79 2.39
C GLY A 114 -7.59 -12.63 1.39
N GLY A 115 -8.43 -11.99 0.58
CA GLY A 115 -9.34 -12.69 -0.33
C GLY A 115 -8.73 -13.15 -1.65
N TYR A 116 -9.44 -14.05 -2.33
CA TYR A 116 -9.15 -14.48 -3.69
C TYR A 116 -9.56 -13.41 -4.71
N ASN A 117 -8.61 -12.93 -5.51
CA ASN A 117 -8.95 -12.11 -6.67
C ASN A 117 -9.27 -13.02 -7.87
N VAL A 118 -10.54 -13.41 -7.97
CA VAL A 118 -11.06 -14.26 -9.06
C VAL A 118 -11.47 -13.38 -10.24
N ASN A 119 -10.95 -13.67 -11.43
CA ASN A 119 -11.29 -13.00 -12.68
C ASN A 119 -12.57 -13.60 -13.29
N GLU A 120 -13.20 -12.90 -14.23
CA GLU A 120 -14.45 -13.35 -14.88
C GLU A 120 -14.33 -14.72 -15.54
N ASN A 121 -13.13 -15.06 -16.02
CA ASN A 121 -12.82 -16.37 -16.62
C ASN A 121 -12.51 -17.48 -15.59
N GLY A 122 -12.70 -17.23 -14.29
CA GLY A 122 -12.44 -18.18 -13.21
C GLY A 122 -10.96 -18.31 -12.80
N THR A 123 -10.03 -17.61 -13.46
CA THR A 123 -8.61 -17.62 -13.06
C THR A 123 -8.36 -16.74 -11.84
N ILE A 124 -7.31 -17.04 -11.07
CA ILE A 124 -6.94 -16.30 -9.86
C ILE A 124 -5.73 -15.40 -10.13
N THR A 125 -5.83 -14.13 -9.77
CA THR A 125 -4.72 -13.17 -9.79
C THR A 125 -4.08 -13.11 -8.42
N LEU A 126 -2.83 -13.57 -8.30
CA LEU A 126 -2.08 -13.57 -7.02
C LEU A 126 -1.48 -12.21 -6.67
N GLY A 127 -1.39 -11.32 -7.64
CA GLY A 127 -0.99 -9.94 -7.43
C GLY A 127 -0.79 -9.16 -8.72
N PHE A 128 -0.61 -7.85 -8.57
CA PHE A 128 -0.28 -6.93 -9.66
C PHE A 128 0.67 -5.85 -9.16
N ALA A 129 1.36 -5.23 -10.11
CA ALA A 129 2.23 -4.08 -9.87
C ALA A 129 1.71 -2.87 -10.64
N ASP A 130 1.42 -1.79 -9.93
CA ASP A 130 1.03 -0.51 -10.52
C ASP A 130 2.28 0.29 -10.87
N SER A 131 2.77 0.10 -12.10
CA SER A 131 3.91 0.84 -12.67
C SER A 131 5.17 0.86 -11.78
N GLY A 132 5.41 -0.21 -11.01
CA GLY A 132 6.53 -0.31 -10.07
C GLY A 132 6.37 0.49 -8.76
N MET A 133 5.31 1.28 -8.58
CA MET A 133 5.10 2.08 -7.37
C MET A 133 4.41 1.31 -6.24
N LYS A 134 3.46 0.44 -6.59
CA LYS A 134 2.68 -0.36 -5.64
C LYS A 134 2.64 -1.81 -6.10
N ILE A 135 2.85 -2.72 -5.16
CA ILE A 135 2.60 -4.15 -5.34
C ILE A 135 1.40 -4.54 -4.49
N THR A 136 0.45 -5.27 -5.06
CA THR A 136 -0.67 -5.88 -4.32
C THR A 136 -0.51 -7.39 -4.28
N LEU A 137 -0.56 -7.99 -3.08
CA LEU A 137 -0.52 -9.43 -2.83
C LEU A 137 -1.90 -9.91 -2.38
N PHE A 138 -2.49 -10.84 -3.14
CA PHE A 138 -3.78 -11.46 -2.80
C PHE A 138 -3.61 -12.83 -2.15
N ASN A 139 -4.69 -13.36 -1.62
CA ASN A 139 -4.76 -14.71 -1.03
C ASN A 139 -3.84 -14.91 0.18
N VAL A 140 -3.51 -13.84 0.91
CA VAL A 140 -2.60 -13.94 2.07
C VAL A 140 -3.15 -14.93 3.11
N ASP A 141 -4.48 -15.03 3.22
CA ASP A 141 -5.13 -15.89 4.20
C ASP A 141 -5.19 -17.36 3.79
N GLN A 142 -4.91 -17.70 2.53
CA GLN A 142 -4.99 -19.07 2.03
C GLN A 142 -3.61 -19.65 1.71
N LEU A 143 -2.56 -18.84 1.86
CA LEU A 143 -1.21 -19.32 1.72
C LEU A 143 -0.82 -20.17 2.94
N ASP A 144 -0.43 -21.41 2.68
CA ASP A 144 0.21 -22.28 3.66
C ASP A 144 1.73 -22.16 3.54
N LEU A 145 2.33 -21.43 4.47
CA LEU A 145 3.77 -21.18 4.51
C LEU A 145 4.59 -22.41 4.91
N THR A 146 3.97 -23.48 5.41
CA THR A 146 4.65 -24.74 5.70
C THR A 146 4.84 -25.59 4.45
N ASN A 147 4.01 -25.38 3.43
CA ASN A 147 4.17 -25.99 2.12
C ASN A 147 5.12 -25.15 1.25
N HIS A 148 6.39 -25.55 1.26
CA HIS A 148 7.44 -24.89 0.48
C HIS A 148 7.15 -24.85 -1.02
N ALA A 149 6.54 -25.89 -1.59
CA ALA A 149 6.24 -25.94 -3.03
C ALA A 149 5.16 -24.92 -3.41
N ASP A 150 4.09 -24.83 -2.62
CA ASP A 150 3.00 -23.87 -2.85
C ASP A 150 3.45 -22.44 -2.62
N THR A 151 4.23 -22.20 -1.56
CA THR A 151 4.85 -20.89 -1.29
C THR A 151 5.76 -20.48 -2.43
N ARG A 152 6.66 -21.37 -2.88
CA ARG A 152 7.54 -21.15 -4.03
C ARG A 152 6.74 -20.80 -5.28
N ARG A 153 5.69 -21.56 -5.58
CA ARG A 153 4.81 -21.33 -6.73
C ARG A 153 4.11 -19.96 -6.64
N TYR A 154 3.60 -19.60 -5.46
CA TYR A 154 2.96 -18.30 -5.23
C TYR A 154 3.90 -17.13 -5.57
N PHE A 155 5.11 -17.12 -5.01
CA PHE A 155 6.08 -16.05 -5.25
C PHE A 155 6.64 -16.07 -6.69
N SER A 156 6.77 -17.25 -7.32
CA SER A 156 7.17 -17.38 -8.72
C SER A 156 6.18 -16.73 -9.68
N TYR A 157 4.88 -16.96 -9.50
CA TYR A 157 3.86 -16.29 -10.32
C TYR A 157 3.83 -14.79 -10.10
N HIS A 158 3.99 -14.36 -8.85
CA HIS A 158 3.94 -12.96 -8.50
C HIS A 158 5.10 -12.18 -9.11
N SER A 159 6.32 -12.64 -8.86
CA SER A 159 7.54 -12.06 -9.44
C SER A 159 7.48 -11.97 -10.97
N ALA A 160 7.03 -13.01 -11.67
CA ALA A 160 6.90 -12.99 -13.13
C ALA A 160 5.96 -11.88 -13.66
N ARG A 161 4.96 -11.46 -12.87
CA ARG A 161 4.00 -10.40 -13.25
C ARG A 161 4.39 -9.00 -12.75
N VAL A 162 5.18 -8.89 -11.68
CA VAL A 162 5.63 -7.62 -11.11
C VAL A 162 6.89 -7.08 -11.78
N LEU A 163 7.82 -7.96 -12.14
CA LEU A 163 9.14 -7.63 -12.69
C LEU A 163 9.20 -7.19 -14.18
N PRO A 164 8.15 -7.25 -15.02
CA PRO A 164 8.26 -6.74 -16.39
C PRO A 164 8.56 -5.25 -16.48
N TYR A 165 8.32 -4.46 -15.42
CA TYR A 165 8.42 -3.01 -15.46
C TYR A 165 9.83 -2.47 -15.16
N HIS A 166 10.76 -3.28 -14.66
CA HIS A 166 12.17 -2.90 -14.43
C HIS A 166 13.14 -3.95 -15.02
N GLN A 167 13.75 -3.65 -16.18
CA GLN A 167 14.71 -4.54 -16.86
C GLN A 167 15.91 -5.02 -15.99
N PRO A 168 16.50 -4.18 -15.12
CA PRO A 168 17.60 -4.62 -14.24
C PRO A 168 17.14 -5.66 -13.22
N GLU A 169 15.95 -5.48 -12.62
CA GLU A 169 15.36 -6.42 -11.68
C GLU A 169 15.05 -7.77 -12.33
N LYS A 170 14.54 -7.77 -13.56
CA LYS A 170 14.19 -9.00 -14.28
C LYS A 170 15.40 -9.92 -14.46
N THR A 171 16.58 -9.35 -14.76
CA THR A 171 17.82 -10.11 -14.97
C THR A 171 18.40 -10.64 -13.66
N LEU A 172 18.37 -9.82 -12.61
CA LEU A 172 18.77 -10.22 -11.25
C LEU A 172 17.84 -11.28 -10.68
N PHE A 173 16.53 -11.17 -10.90
CA PHE A 173 15.55 -12.16 -10.49
C PHE A 173 15.87 -13.56 -10.99
N TYR A 174 16.08 -13.71 -12.31
CA TYR A 174 16.39 -15.01 -12.89
C TYR A 174 17.68 -15.60 -12.30
N ARG A 175 18.67 -14.76 -11.96
CA ARG A 175 19.92 -15.20 -11.30
C ARG A 175 19.71 -15.60 -9.84
N VAL A 176 18.88 -14.89 -9.09
CA VAL A 176 18.51 -15.23 -7.70
C VAL A 176 17.78 -16.58 -7.69
N TRP A 177 16.79 -16.73 -8.56
CA TRP A 177 15.83 -17.83 -8.50
C TRP A 177 16.33 -19.15 -9.07
N GLN A 178 17.29 -19.12 -10.01
CA GLN A 178 17.97 -20.34 -10.45
C GLN A 178 18.97 -20.88 -9.43
N ASN A 179 19.46 -20.04 -8.51
CA ASN A 179 20.55 -20.39 -7.60
C ASN A 179 20.11 -20.65 -6.15
N ASN A 180 18.85 -20.37 -5.77
CA ASN A 180 18.32 -20.69 -4.45
C ASN A 180 17.17 -21.73 -4.55
N PRO A 181 17.45 -23.03 -4.28
CA PRO A 181 16.46 -24.12 -4.26
C PRO A 181 15.50 -24.07 -3.06
#